data_AF-A0A3B0V258-F1
#
_entry.id   AF-A0A3B0V258-F1
#
_cell.length_a   1.000
_cell.length_b   1.000
_cell.length_c   1.000
_cell.angle_alpha   90.00
_cell.angle_beta   90.00
_cell.angle_gamma   90.00
#
_symmetry.space_group_name_H-M   'P 1'
#
loop_
_entity.id
_entity.type
_entity.pdbx_description
1 polymer ?
#
loop_
_entity_poly.entity_id
_entity_poly.type
_entity_poly.pdbx_seq_one_letter_code
_entity_poly.pdbx_strand_id
1 'polypeptide(L)'
;MSFEWLNKFQKTMEKPENYAEKTLAQYRLGMKAKGAIVGVAIFIDEDGCAPCQALDSDALYHPDEAPHLPLPNCTKEGHCGCVYRPVMSYQQVKK
;
A
#
# COMPACT_ATOMS: atom_id res chain seq x y z
N MET A 1 13.51 14.33 -0.84
CA MET A 1 14.54 13.28 -0.64
C MET A 1 14.22 12.27 0.49
N SER A 2 12.98 12.20 1.00
CA SER A 2 12.57 11.28 2.09
C SER A 2 11.77 10.05 1.64
N PHE A 3 11.18 10.07 0.45
CA PHE A 3 10.34 8.97 -0.07
C PHE A 3 11.13 7.84 -0.75
N GLU A 4 12.31 8.13 -1.32
CA GLU A 4 13.11 7.11 -2.03
C GLU A 4 13.80 6.12 -1.09
N TRP A 5 14.31 6.60 0.06
CA TRP A 5 14.87 5.71 1.08
C TRP A 5 13.79 4.77 1.67
N LEU A 6 12.58 5.30 1.89
CA LEU A 6 11.42 4.53 2.34
C LEU A 6 11.01 3.46 1.32
N ASN A 7 11.02 3.80 0.02
CA ASN A 7 10.79 2.85 -1.06
C ASN A 7 11.84 1.73 -1.07
N LYS A 8 13.12 2.07 -0.93
CA LYS A 8 14.19 1.08 -0.93
C LYS A 8 14.10 0.18 0.31
N PHE A 9 13.85 0.74 1.49
CA PHE A 9 13.78 0.01 2.76
C PHE A 9 12.58 -0.93 2.83
N GLN A 10 11.40 -0.50 2.36
CA GLN A 10 10.20 -1.34 2.36
C GLN A 10 10.24 -2.47 1.31
N LYS A 11 11.02 -2.31 0.23
CA LYS A 11 11.21 -3.36 -0.77
C LYS A 11 12.22 -4.44 -0.34
N THR A 12 13.20 -4.09 0.50
CA THR A 12 14.24 -5.04 0.94
C THR A 12 13.87 -5.80 2.21
N MET A 13 12.91 -5.32 3.00
CA MET A 13 12.48 -6.03 4.20
C MET A 13 11.42 -7.08 3.88
N GLU A 14 11.63 -8.28 4.41
CA GLU A 14 10.59 -9.30 4.49
C GLU A 14 9.38 -8.72 5.22
N LYS A 15 8.21 -8.77 4.56
CA LYS A 15 7.01 -8.25 5.18
C LYS A 15 6.62 -9.16 6.33
N PRO A 16 6.44 -8.61 7.55
CA PRO A 16 5.89 -9.39 8.64
C PRO A 16 4.48 -9.86 8.27
N GLU A 17 4.06 -11.01 8.80
CA GLU A 17 2.74 -11.61 8.52
C GLU A 17 1.59 -10.63 8.76
N ASN A 18 1.74 -9.72 9.73
CA ASN A 18 0.74 -8.71 10.09
C ASN A 18 0.98 -7.35 9.41
N TYR A 19 1.66 -7.32 8.27
CA TYR A 19 1.98 -6.09 7.53
C TYR A 19 0.71 -5.32 7.14
N ALA A 20 -0.25 -6.00 6.51
CA ALA A 20 -1.51 -5.39 6.09
C ALA A 20 -2.27 -4.79 7.27
N GLU A 21 -2.46 -5.57 8.35
CA GLU A 21 -3.19 -5.11 9.52
C GLU A 21 -2.55 -3.87 10.16
N LYS A 22 -1.21 -3.89 10.36
CA LYS A 22 -0.50 -2.76 10.96
C LYS A 22 -0.59 -1.51 10.11
N THR A 23 -0.36 -1.64 8.80
CA THR A 23 -0.35 -0.49 7.89
C THR A 23 -1.75 0.08 7.67
N LEU A 24 -2.76 -0.76 7.46
CA LEU A 24 -4.14 -0.34 7.30
C LEU A 24 -4.69 0.28 8.60
N ALA A 25 -4.35 -0.27 9.77
CA ALA A 25 -4.72 0.33 11.06
C ALA A 25 -4.12 1.73 11.25
N GLN A 26 -2.86 1.93 10.87
CA GLN A 26 -2.22 3.26 10.90
C GLN A 26 -2.96 4.26 10.01
N TYR A 27 -3.34 3.87 8.80
CA TYR A 27 -4.08 4.76 7.89
C TYR A 27 -5.51 5.00 8.35
N ARG A 28 -6.19 3.99 8.91
CA ARG A 28 -7.52 4.15 9.52
C ARG A 28 -7.48 5.18 10.66
N LEU A 29 -6.45 5.14 11.51
CA LEU A 29 -6.24 6.15 12.55
C LEU A 29 -6.01 7.55 11.94
N GLY A 30 -5.19 7.64 10.90
CA GLY A 30 -4.94 8.89 10.17
C GLY A 30 -6.19 9.50 9.53
N MET A 31 -7.09 8.67 8.96
CA MET A 31 -8.39 9.11 8.44
C MET A 31 -9.32 9.57 9.56
N LYS A 32 -9.43 8.78 10.65
CA LYS A 32 -10.32 9.08 11.78
C LYS A 32 -9.93 10.37 12.52
N ALA A 33 -8.65 10.73 12.52
CA ALA A 33 -8.13 11.95 13.14
C ALA A 33 -8.45 13.25 12.35
N LYS A 34 -9.39 13.23 11.38
CA LYS A 34 -9.60 14.29 10.38
C LYS A 34 -8.33 14.61 9.59
N GLY A 35 -7.45 13.63 9.43
CA GLY A 35 -6.24 13.79 8.64
C GLY A 35 -6.55 13.96 7.16
N ALA A 36 -5.56 14.37 6.39
CA ALA A 36 -5.70 14.57 4.95
C ALA A 36 -5.79 13.26 4.14
N ILE A 37 -5.78 12.09 4.79
CA ILE A 37 -5.86 10.79 4.10
C ILE A 37 -7.31 10.55 3.67
N VAL A 38 -7.52 10.27 2.39
CA VAL A 38 -8.84 9.93 1.81
C VAL A 38 -8.99 8.44 1.53
N GLY A 39 -7.87 7.72 1.47
CA GLY A 39 -7.86 6.28 1.27
C GLY A 39 -6.45 5.74 1.13
N VAL A 40 -6.34 4.54 0.60
CA VAL A 40 -5.09 3.80 0.44
C VAL A 40 -5.03 3.26 -0.98
N ALA A 41 -3.91 3.49 -1.65
CA ALA A 41 -3.59 2.86 -2.93
C ALA A 41 -2.51 1.81 -2.72
N ILE A 42 -2.45 0.82 -3.61
CA ILE A 42 -1.40 -0.19 -3.60
C ILE A 42 -0.38 0.22 -4.65
N PHE A 43 0.83 0.53 -4.21
CA PHE A 43 1.95 0.77 -5.10
C PHE A 43 2.49 -0.58 -5.55
N ILE A 44 2.28 -0.88 -6.84
CA ILE A 44 2.77 -2.10 -7.47
C ILE A 44 4.20 -1.83 -7.94
N ASP A 45 5.13 -2.68 -7.50
CA ASP A 45 6.51 -2.62 -7.97
C ASP A 45 6.63 -3.21 -9.39
N GLU A 46 7.64 -2.79 -10.16
CA GLU A 46 7.92 -3.37 -11.48
C GLU A 46 8.20 -4.88 -11.38
N ASP A 47 8.89 -5.29 -10.32
CA ASP A 47 9.09 -6.69 -9.92
C ASP A 47 7.93 -7.22 -9.02
N GLY A 48 6.72 -6.69 -9.17
CA GLY A 48 5.54 -7.09 -8.43
C GLY A 48 5.12 -8.55 -8.71
N CYS A 49 4.25 -9.08 -7.85
CA CYS A 49 3.63 -10.38 -8.05
C CYS A 49 2.58 -10.32 -9.19
N ALA A 50 2.32 -11.41 -9.93
CA ALA A 50 1.30 -11.40 -10.99
C ALA A 50 -0.10 -10.97 -10.49
N PRO A 51 -0.59 -11.43 -9.30
CA PRO A 51 -1.83 -10.90 -8.72
C PRO A 51 -1.78 -9.40 -8.43
N CYS A 52 -0.61 -8.88 -8.07
CA CYS A 52 -0.40 -7.48 -7.75
C CYS A 52 -0.42 -6.63 -9.03
N GLN A 53 0.21 -7.12 -10.11
CA GLN A 53 0.18 -6.46 -11.42
C GLN A 53 -1.22 -6.48 -12.06
N ALA A 54 -2.07 -7.41 -11.67
CA ALA A 54 -3.47 -7.44 -12.09
C ALA A 54 -4.35 -6.43 -11.33
N LEU A 55 -3.84 -5.78 -10.26
CA LEU A 55 -4.55 -4.70 -9.58
C LEU A 55 -4.41 -3.40 -10.35
N ASP A 56 -5.44 -2.56 -10.27
CA ASP A 56 -5.37 -1.18 -10.73
C ASP A 56 -4.46 -0.36 -9.79
N SER A 57 -3.36 0.17 -10.32
CA SER A 57 -2.42 1.04 -9.59
C SER A 57 -3.05 2.34 -9.11
N ASP A 58 -4.12 2.78 -9.78
CA ASP A 58 -4.86 4.01 -9.46
C ASP A 58 -6.12 3.74 -8.63
N ALA A 59 -6.38 2.48 -8.25
CA ALA A 59 -7.50 2.16 -7.39
C ALA A 59 -7.30 2.71 -5.97
N LEU A 60 -8.29 3.49 -5.53
CA LEU A 60 -8.38 3.99 -4.17
C LEU A 60 -9.22 3.01 -3.34
N TYR A 61 -8.61 2.38 -2.35
CA TYR A 61 -9.29 1.52 -1.39
C TYR A 61 -9.50 2.23 -0.05
N HIS A 62 -10.62 1.94 0.61
CA HIS A 62 -10.75 2.26 2.03
C HIS A 62 -9.86 1.31 2.85
N PRO A 63 -9.21 1.72 3.95
CA PRO A 63 -8.39 0.83 4.77
C PRO A 63 -9.10 -0.44 5.25
N ASP A 64 -10.43 -0.40 5.35
CA ASP A 64 -11.30 -1.53 5.74
C ASP A 64 -11.60 -2.49 4.59
N GLU A 65 -11.51 -2.02 3.34
CA GLU A 65 -11.87 -2.78 2.12
C GLU A 65 -10.63 -3.10 1.27
N ALA A 66 -9.46 -2.58 1.64
CA ALA A 66 -8.22 -2.79 0.93
C ALA A 66 -7.83 -4.28 0.98
N PRO A 67 -7.40 -4.86 -0.15
CA PRO A 67 -7.00 -6.26 -0.16
C PRO A 67 -5.74 -6.43 0.70
N HIS A 68 -5.68 -7.50 1.49
CA HIS A 68 -4.58 -7.77 2.39
C HIS A 68 -3.33 -8.23 1.62
N LEU A 69 -2.22 -7.51 1.81
CA LEU A 69 -0.92 -7.83 1.27
C LEU A 69 -0.11 -8.67 2.28
N PRO A 70 0.56 -9.74 1.84
CA PRO A 70 0.63 -10.26 0.47
C PRO A 70 -0.71 -10.86 -0.03
N LEU A 71 -1.04 -10.63 -1.31
CA LEU A 71 -2.29 -11.14 -1.90
C LEU A 71 -2.36 -12.67 -1.84
N PRO A 72 -3.57 -13.26 -1.74
CA PRO A 72 -3.74 -14.69 -1.93
C PRO A 72 -3.22 -15.04 -3.33
N ASN A 73 -2.30 -16.02 -3.41
CA ASN A 73 -1.57 -16.44 -4.62
C ASN A 73 -0.34 -15.58 -5.00
N CYS A 74 0.21 -14.78 -4.08
CA CYS A 74 1.48 -14.11 -4.31
C CYS A 74 2.63 -15.14 -4.42
N THR A 75 3.15 -15.35 -5.63
CA THR A 75 4.29 -16.26 -5.90
C THR A 75 5.61 -15.81 -5.30
N LYS A 76 5.73 -14.53 -4.88
CA LYS A 76 6.93 -13.98 -4.23
C LYS A 76 6.85 -14.02 -2.69
N GLU A 77 5.74 -14.51 -2.13
CA GLU A 77 5.47 -14.56 -0.69
C GLU A 77 5.89 -13.25 0.03
N GLY A 78 6.37 -13.27 1.28
CA GLY A 78 6.73 -12.07 2.06
C GLY A 78 7.76 -11.12 1.41
N HIS A 79 8.36 -11.48 0.28
CA HIS A 79 9.31 -10.67 -0.49
C HIS A 79 8.68 -9.84 -1.61
N CYS A 80 7.36 -9.84 -1.74
CA CYS A 80 6.69 -9.02 -2.74
C CYS A 80 6.98 -7.51 -2.52
N GLY A 81 7.44 -6.79 -3.54
CA GLY A 81 7.74 -5.35 -3.44
C GLY A 81 6.51 -4.41 -3.32
N CYS A 82 5.29 -4.94 -3.40
CA CYS A 82 4.06 -4.12 -3.41
C CYS A 82 3.75 -3.53 -2.04
N VAL A 83 3.48 -2.23 -1.93
CA VAL A 83 3.28 -1.58 -0.62
C VAL A 83 2.01 -0.74 -0.60
N TYR A 84 1.41 -0.58 0.58
CA TYR A 84 0.32 0.39 0.73
C TYR A 84 0.87 1.81 0.78
N ARG A 85 0.16 2.72 0.12
CA ARG A 85 0.43 4.15 0.13
C ARG A 85 -0.83 4.91 0.54
N PRO A 86 -0.74 5.82 1.52
CA PRO A 86 -1.87 6.67 1.85
C PRO A 86 -2.09 7.66 0.69
N VAL A 87 -3.32 7.74 0.21
CA VAL A 87 -3.73 8.76 -0.75
C VAL A 87 -4.29 9.94 0.03
N MET A 88 -3.73 11.11 -0.22
CA MET A 88 -4.13 12.34 0.44
C MET A 88 -5.17 13.08 -0.40
N SER A 89 -6.08 13.82 0.23
CA SER A 89 -7.17 14.57 -0.42
C SER A 89 -6.67 15.55 -1.49
N TYR A 90 -5.52 16.17 -1.25
CA TYR A 90 -4.89 17.10 -2.19
C TYR A 90 -4.17 16.41 -3.36
N GLN A 91 -3.84 15.12 -3.26
CA GLN A 91 -3.27 14.35 -4.38
C GLN A 91 -4.33 13.99 -5.43
N GLN A 92 -5.62 13.99 -5.07
CA GLN A 92 -6.71 13.84 -6.05
C GLN A 92 -6.90 15.06 -6.95
N VAL A 93 -6.15 16.15 -6.72
CA VAL A 93 -6.12 17.30 -7.62
C VAL A 93 -5.08 17.06 -8.72
N LYS A 94 -5.32 16.05 -9.57
CA LYS A 94 -4.77 16.04 -10.93
C LYS A 94 -5.94 16.03 -11.89
N LYS A 95 -6.30 17.25 -12.28
CA LYS A 95 -7.13 17.58 -13.45
C LYS A 95 -6.36 17.27 -14.73
#